data_AF-A0A940N0K7-F1
#
_entry.id   AF-A0A940N0K7-F1
#
_cell.length_a   1.000
_cell.length_b   1.000
_cell.length_c   1.000
_cell.angle_alpha   90.00
_cell.angle_beta   90.00
_cell.angle_gamma   90.00
#
_symmetry.space_group_name_H-M   'P 1'
#
loop_
_entity.id
_entity.type
_entity.pdbx_description
1 polymer ?
#
loop_
_entity_poly.entity_id
_entity_poly.type
_entity_poly.pdbx_seq_one_letter_code
_entity_poly.pdbx_strand_id
1 'polypeptide(L)'
;MRALPLAALLLLAAPLLAACARDDFSRAGTWQPTGMNERNLQAMLADPADAARGVAAAEERGTAATAPIDRLIRDRRKPLPATISGFGAGAGSPAGAPAPQEGANAR
;
A
#
# COMPACT_ATOMS: atom_id res chain seq x y z
N MET A 1 47.18 -21.21 7.33
CA MET A 1 45.96 -21.75 6.69
C MET A 1 44.75 -21.58 7.61
N ARG A 2 44.18 -20.38 7.75
CA ARG A 2 42.95 -20.12 8.54
C ARG A 2 42.05 -19.02 7.94
N ALA A 3 42.19 -18.73 6.64
CA ALA A 3 41.41 -17.70 5.95
C ALA A 3 40.08 -18.22 5.36
N LEU A 4 39.93 -19.54 5.17
CA LEU A 4 38.69 -20.16 4.65
C LEU A 4 37.41 -19.86 5.45
N PRO A 5 37.38 -19.82 6.80
CA PRO A 5 36.11 -19.66 7.52
C PRO A 5 35.54 -18.25 7.39
N LEU A 6 36.41 -17.24 7.24
CA LEU A 6 36.00 -15.83 7.16
C LEU A 6 35.45 -15.50 5.77
N ALA A 7 36.04 -16.07 4.71
CA ALA A 7 35.52 -15.96 3.35
C ALA A 7 34.16 -16.65 3.19
N ALA A 8 33.98 -17.84 3.78
CA ALA A 8 32.70 -18.54 3.76
C ALA A 8 31.61 -17.77 4.52
N LEU A 9 31.94 -17.18 5.68
CA LEU A 9 31.02 -16.36 6.44
C LEU A 9 30.60 -15.10 5.69
N LEU A 10 31.53 -14.44 4.99
CA LEU A 10 31.24 -13.27 4.14
C LEU A 10 30.35 -13.64 2.95
N LEU A 11 30.58 -14.78 2.31
CA LEU A 11 29.75 -15.29 1.20
C LEU A 11 28.31 -15.62 1.65
N LEU A 12 28.13 -16.16 2.86
CA LEU A 12 26.81 -16.42 3.44
C LEU A 12 26.10 -15.16 3.94
N ALA A 13 26.84 -14.15 4.40
CA ALA A 13 26.27 -12.89 4.87
C ALA A 13 25.82 -11.97 3.71
N ALA A 14 26.52 -11.98 2.58
CA ALA A 14 26.21 -11.14 1.43
C ALA A 14 24.74 -11.15 0.96
N PRO A 15 24.05 -12.31 0.80
CA PRO A 15 22.64 -12.32 0.39
C PRO A 15 21.69 -11.78 1.45
N LEU A 16 22.03 -11.88 2.73
CA LEU A 16 21.21 -11.34 3.83
C LEU A 16 21.22 -9.81 3.84
N LEU A 17 22.35 -9.18 3.49
CA LEU A 17 22.41 -7.73 3.31
C LEU A 17 21.68 -7.27 2.03
N ALA A 18 21.71 -8.08 0.97
CA ALA A 18 21.01 -7.76 -0.27
C ALA A 18 19.47 -7.84 -0.14
N ALA A 19 18.96 -8.66 0.80
CA ALA A 19 17.52 -8.76 1.07
C ALA A 19 16.95 -7.49 1.70
N CYS A 20 17.71 -6.80 2.55
CA CYS A 20 17.28 -5.54 3.17
C CYS A 20 17.36 -4.33 2.23
N ALA A 21 18.06 -4.43 1.11
CA ALA A 21 18.26 -3.31 0.18
C ALA A 21 17.12 -3.16 -0.84
N ARG A 22 16.13 -4.07 -0.84
CA ARG A 22 15.11 -4.10 -1.88
C ARG A 22 13.88 -3.35 -1.43
N ASP A 23 13.68 -2.18 -2.03
CA ASP A 23 12.43 -1.45 -1.94
C ASP A 23 11.37 -2.20 -2.75
N ASP A 24 10.47 -2.90 -2.06
CA ASP A 24 9.37 -3.66 -2.70
C ASP A 24 8.41 -2.75 -3.49
N PHE A 25 8.39 -1.45 -3.17
CA PHE A 25 7.62 -0.48 -3.93
C PHE A 25 8.21 -0.25 -5.31
N SER A 26 9.51 -0.48 -5.56
CA SER A 26 10.15 -0.25 -6.86
C SER A 26 9.89 -1.33 -7.93
N ARG A 27 9.16 -2.42 -7.63
CA ARG A 27 8.90 -3.48 -8.61
C ARG A 27 7.96 -3.01 -9.73
N ALA A 28 8.21 -3.51 -10.93
CA ALA A 28 7.28 -3.37 -12.04
C ALA A 28 5.92 -3.98 -11.66
N GLY A 29 4.84 -3.23 -11.88
CA GLY A 29 3.48 -3.62 -11.52
C GLY A 29 3.05 -3.27 -10.10
N THR A 30 3.96 -2.79 -9.24
CA THR A 30 3.57 -2.21 -7.94
C THR A 30 3.10 -0.77 -8.14
N TRP A 31 2.10 -0.36 -7.36
CA TRP A 31 1.63 1.03 -7.36
C TRP A 31 2.78 1.97 -6.97
N GLN A 32 2.96 3.03 -7.75
CA GLN A 32 3.98 4.04 -7.53
C GLN A 32 3.34 5.38 -7.19
N PRO A 33 3.84 6.10 -6.17
CA PRO A 33 3.44 7.47 -5.91
C PRO A 33 4.00 8.40 -7.00
N THR A 34 3.30 8.48 -8.12
CA THR A 34 3.66 9.31 -9.29
C THR A 34 3.02 10.71 -9.24
N GLY A 35 2.35 11.04 -8.13
CA GLY A 35 1.50 12.23 -8.03
C GLY A 35 0.19 12.14 -8.83
N MET A 36 -0.07 11.01 -9.51
CA MET A 36 -1.33 10.79 -10.23
C MET A 36 -2.52 10.74 -9.26
N ASN A 37 -2.30 10.29 -8.02
CA ASN A 37 -3.32 10.32 -6.98
C ASN A 37 -3.69 11.77 -6.61
N GLU A 38 -2.70 12.63 -6.34
CA GLU A 38 -2.94 14.05 -6.06
C GLU A 38 -3.68 14.74 -7.20
N ARG A 39 -3.33 14.46 -8.46
CA ARG A 39 -4.06 15.00 -9.63
C ARG A 39 -5.50 14.52 -9.71
N ASN A 40 -5.74 13.23 -9.47
CA ASN A 40 -7.09 12.67 -9.44
C ASN A 40 -7.92 13.30 -8.31
N LEU A 41 -7.33 13.43 -7.11
CA LEU A 41 -8.00 14.07 -5.97
C LEU A 41 -8.34 15.53 -6.27
N GLN A 42 -7.43 16.29 -6.89
CA GLN A 42 -7.71 17.67 -7.31
C GLN A 42 -8.83 17.75 -8.35
N ALA A 43 -8.89 16.80 -9.29
CA ALA A 43 -9.96 16.74 -10.29
C ALA A 43 -11.33 16.35 -9.68
N MET A 44 -11.33 15.67 -8.54
CA MET A 44 -12.55 15.27 -7.83
C MET A 44 -13.09 16.35 -6.88
N LEU A 45 -12.31 17.40 -6.58
CA LEU A 45 -12.75 18.47 -5.70
C LEU A 45 -13.85 19.31 -6.38
N ALA A 46 -14.92 19.57 -5.63
CA ALA A 46 -15.98 20.49 -6.07
C ALA A 46 -15.51 21.95 -6.07
N ASP A 47 -14.74 22.35 -5.05
CA ASP A 47 -14.05 23.64 -4.98
C ASP A 47 -12.54 23.40 -4.72
N PRO A 48 -11.64 23.84 -5.61
CA PRO A 48 -10.19 23.71 -5.41
C PRO A 48 -9.67 24.38 -4.13
N ALA A 49 -10.34 25.42 -3.63
CA ALA A 49 -9.93 26.11 -2.40
C ALA A 49 -10.07 25.23 -1.15
N ASP A 50 -10.88 24.17 -1.23
CA ASP A 50 -11.07 23.21 -0.15
C ASP A 50 -9.81 22.38 0.11
N ALA A 51 -8.93 22.24 -0.88
CA ALA A 51 -7.63 21.56 -0.71
C ALA A 51 -6.74 22.24 0.34
N ALA A 52 -6.88 23.55 0.52
CA ALA A 52 -6.07 24.34 1.44
C ALA A 52 -6.77 24.59 2.78
N ARG A 53 -8.08 24.81 2.75
CA ARG A 53 -8.83 25.29 3.93
C ARG A 53 -9.69 24.20 4.59
N GLY A 54 -10.04 23.15 3.84
CA GLY A 54 -11.10 22.22 4.22
C GLY A 54 -12.48 22.89 4.27
N VAL A 55 -13.53 22.09 4.37
CA VAL A 55 -14.92 22.56 4.53
C VAL A 55 -15.52 21.87 5.74
N ALA A 56 -16.04 22.67 6.67
CA ALA A 56 -16.88 22.15 7.74
C ALA A 56 -18.27 21.86 7.18
N ALA A 57 -18.82 20.67 7.45
CA ALA A 57 -20.22 20.41 7.15
C ALA A 57 -21.10 21.32 8.02
N ALA A 58 -22.04 22.03 7.39
CA ALA A 58 -22.84 23.08 8.04
C ALA A 58 -23.62 22.59 9.28
N GLU A 59 -23.97 21.31 9.31
CA GLU A 59 -24.74 20.69 10.40
C GLU A 59 -23.89 19.81 11.33
N GLU A 60 -22.63 19.57 10.99
CA GLU A 60 -21.79 18.66 11.75
C GLU A 60 -21.04 19.42 12.85
N ARG A 61 -21.55 19.34 14.08
CA ARG A 61 -20.75 19.69 15.25
C ARG A 61 -19.66 18.62 15.37
N GLY A 62 -18.39 19.03 15.35
CA GLY A 62 -17.19 18.16 15.34
C GLY A 62 -17.11 17.09 16.45
N THR A 63 -18.09 17.02 17.34
CA THR A 63 -18.33 15.93 18.30
C THR A 63 -18.41 14.54 17.65
N ALA A 64 -18.93 14.42 16.41
CA ALA A 64 -18.96 13.13 15.71
C ALA A 64 -17.54 12.67 15.30
N ALA A 65 -16.68 13.61 14.92
CA ALA A 65 -15.29 13.35 14.55
C ALA A 65 -14.38 13.05 15.76
N THR A 66 -14.73 13.51 16.97
CA THR A 66 -13.90 13.28 18.16
C THR A 66 -13.92 11.84 18.67
N ALA A 67 -15.05 11.13 18.59
CA ALA A 67 -15.16 9.79 19.17
C ALA A 67 -14.22 8.74 18.52
N PRO A 68 -14.06 8.69 17.18
CA PRO A 68 -13.06 7.84 16.54
C PRO A 68 -11.62 8.22 16.90
N ILE A 69 -11.31 9.52 17.02
CA ILE A 69 -9.97 10.01 17.36
C ILE A 69 -9.63 9.65 18.81
N ASP A 70 -10.53 9.91 19.75
CA ASP A 70 -10.36 9.53 21.15
C ASP A 70 -10.15 8.01 21.28
N ARG A 71 -10.88 7.21 20.49
CA ARG A 71 -10.66 5.77 20.44
C ARG A 71 -9.29 5.43 19.86
N LEU A 72 -8.83 6.08 18.80
CA LEU A 72 -7.49 5.83 18.24
C LEU A 72 -6.38 6.14 19.25
N ILE A 73 -6.51 7.24 20.00
CA ILE A 73 -5.51 7.70 20.95
C ILE A 73 -5.51 6.85 22.24
N ARG A 74 -6.70 6.52 22.77
CA ARG A 74 -6.85 5.91 24.10
C ARG A 74 -7.01 4.39 24.07
N ASP A 75 -7.51 3.83 22.97
CA ASP A 75 -7.79 2.39 22.86
C ASP A 75 -6.54 1.64 22.41
N ARG A 76 -6.40 0.39 22.84
CA ARG A 76 -5.32 -0.48 22.33
C ARG A 76 -5.81 -1.24 21.10
N ARG A 77 -4.86 -1.72 20.28
CA ARG A 77 -5.18 -2.64 19.17
C ARG A 77 -6.00 -3.82 19.71
N LYS A 78 -7.23 -3.96 19.21
CA LYS A 78 -8.11 -5.08 19.53
C LYS A 78 -7.77 -6.26 18.62
N PRO A 79 -7.80 -7.50 19.14
CA PRO A 79 -7.65 -8.68 18.30
C PRO A 79 -8.79 -8.70 17.26
N LEU A 80 -8.47 -9.10 16.03
CA LEU A 80 -9.49 -9.30 15.02
C LEU A 80 -10.46 -10.40 15.50
N PRO A 81 -11.78 -10.22 15.35
CA PRO A 81 -12.74 -11.28 15.62
C PRO A 81 -12.42 -12.51 14.75
N ALA A 82 -12.41 -13.70 15.37
CA ALA A 82 -12.09 -14.96 14.70
C ALA A 82 -13.05 -15.30 13.53
N THR A 83 -14.17 -14.59 13.43
CA THR A 83 -15.22 -14.78 12.43
C THR A 83 -15.02 -13.99 11.13
N ILE A 84 -14.01 -13.11 11.04
CA ILE A 84 -13.76 -12.28 9.83
C ILE A 84 -12.80 -12.98 8.84
N SER A 85 -12.15 -14.08 9.23
CA SER A 85 -11.23 -14.83 8.36
C SER A 85 -11.97 -15.77 7.40
N GLY A 86 -12.77 -15.19 6.50
CA GLY A 86 -13.14 -15.80 5.21
C GLY A 86 -12.23 -15.35 4.06
N PHE A 87 -11.41 -14.31 4.26
CA PHE A 87 -10.34 -13.93 3.35
C PHE A 87 -9.12 -14.80 3.65
N GLY A 88 -9.24 -16.06 3.21
CA GLY A 88 -8.18 -17.06 3.33
C GLY A 88 -6.88 -16.58 2.71
N ALA A 89 -5.80 -17.09 3.27
CA ALA A 89 -4.51 -17.20 2.62
C ALA A 89 -4.71 -17.60 1.15
N GLY A 90 -4.54 -16.64 0.25
CA GLY A 90 -4.45 -16.89 -1.18
C GLY A 90 -3.15 -17.63 -1.42
N ALA A 91 -3.23 -18.96 -1.49
CA ALA A 91 -2.31 -19.76 -2.29
C ALA A 91 -2.10 -19.05 -3.64
N GLY A 92 -0.84 -19.00 -4.10
CA GLY A 92 -0.45 -18.27 -5.30
C GLY A 92 -1.44 -18.48 -6.44
N SER A 93 -1.97 -17.37 -6.97
CA SER A 93 -2.68 -17.41 -8.24
C SER A 93 -1.70 -17.90 -9.31
N PRO A 94 -2.05 -18.92 -10.12
CA PRO A 94 -1.25 -19.25 -11.28
C PRO A 94 -1.25 -18.05 -12.23
N ALA A 95 -0.06 -17.74 -12.72
CA ALA A 95 0.16 -16.75 -13.76
C ALA A 95 -0.68 -17.05 -15.01
N GLY A 96 -1.17 -15.97 -15.63
CA GLY A 96 -1.36 -15.93 -17.08
C GLY A 96 -2.65 -16.54 -17.63
N ALA A 97 -3.65 -15.69 -17.83
CA ALA A 97 -4.44 -15.76 -19.04
C ALA A 97 -4.30 -14.40 -19.76
N PRO A 98 -3.83 -14.36 -21.02
CA PRO A 98 -3.81 -13.11 -21.78
C PRO A 98 -5.25 -12.63 -22.01
N ALA A 99 -5.46 -11.32 -21.84
CA ALA A 99 -6.70 -10.67 -22.26
C ALA A 99 -6.89 -10.86 -23.78
N PRO A 100 -8.12 -11.04 -24.28
CA PRO A 100 -8.37 -11.06 -25.72
C PRO A 100 -7.99 -9.70 -26.29
N GLN A 101 -7.08 -9.69 -27.27
CA GLN A 101 -6.82 -8.50 -28.08
C GLN A 101 -8.03 -8.26 -28.98
N GLU A 102 -8.88 -7.32 -28.59
CA GLU A 102 -9.95 -6.82 -29.45
C GLU A 102 -9.34 -5.85 -30.49
N GLY A 103 -9.02 -6.42 -31.65
CA GLY A 103 -9.25 -5.80 -32.96
C GLY A 103 -8.59 -4.46 -33.24
N ALA A 104 -7.31 -4.47 -33.59
CA ALA A 104 -6.85 -3.63 -34.68
C ALA A 104 -7.43 -4.18 -36.00
N ASN A 105 -8.30 -3.41 -36.65
CA ASN A 105 -8.51 -3.27 -38.11
C ASN A 105 -9.99 -3.04 -38.47
N ALA A 106 -10.35 -1.79 -38.78
CA ALA A 106 -11.18 -1.48 -39.95
C ALA A 106 -11.27 0.04 -40.18
N ARG A 107 -10.47 0.49 -41.17
CA ARG A 107 -10.69 1.63 -42.08
C ARG A 107 -10.50 3.05 -41.56
#